data_AF-A0A1X7A7P7-F1
#
_entry.id   AF-A0A1X7A7P7-F1
#
_cell.length_a   1.000
_cell.length_b   1.000
_cell.length_c   1.000
_cell.angle_alpha   90.00
_cell.angle_beta   90.00
_cell.angle_gamma   90.00
#
_symmetry.space_group_name_H-M   'P 1'
#
loop_
_entity.id
_entity.type
_entity.pdbx_description
1 polymer ?
#
loop_
_entity_poly.entity_id
_entity_poly.type
_entity_poly.pdbx_seq_one_letter_code
_entity_poly.pdbx_strand_id
1 'polypeptide(L)'
;MLGLLLAAPIWLLVSGEWPQQWVPSSPALMAVAGLLVGFGATYGNGCTSGHGVCGISRGSMRSITATVTFMAAAFVTVFVTRHLIGG
;
A
#
# COMPACT_ATOMS: atom_id res chain seq x y z
N MET A 1 -5.64 0.24 13.89
CA MET A 1 -6.25 1.40 13.19
C MET A 1 -6.12 2.69 13.99
N LEU A 2 -6.44 2.69 15.29
CA LEU A 2 -6.28 3.88 16.14
C LEU A 2 -4.86 4.49 16.07
N GLY A 3 -3.82 3.66 16.11
CA GLY A 3 -2.43 4.13 15.96
C GLY A 3 -2.12 4.79 14.61
N LEU A 4 -2.75 4.36 13.51
CA LEU A 4 -2.56 4.96 12.19
C LEU A 4 -3.29 6.32 12.09
N LEU A 5 -4.48 6.42 12.70
CA LEU A 5 -5.26 7.66 12.79
C LEU A 5 -4.58 8.70 13.70
N LEU A 6 -3.98 8.25 14.80
CA LEU A 6 -3.30 9.12 15.76
C LEU A 6 -1.89 9.52 15.31
N ALA A 7 -1.28 8.80 14.37
CA ALA A 7 0.09 9.07 13.93
C ALA A 7 0.25 10.51 13.37
N ALA A 8 -0.68 10.98 12.54
CA ALA A 8 -0.63 12.32 11.96
C ALA A 8 -0.77 13.45 13.00
N PRO A 9 -1.77 13.46 13.91
CA PRO A 9 -1.87 14.49 14.94
C PRO A 9 -0.73 14.42 15.96
N ILE A 10 -0.23 13.22 16.31
CA ILE A 10 0.95 13.07 17.17
C ILE A 10 2.18 13.68 16.48
N TRP A 11 2.36 13.45 15.18
CA TRP A 11 3.46 14.06 14.42
C TRP A 11 3.39 15.58 14.43
N LEU A 12 2.19 16.16 14.24
CA LEU A 12 1.99 17.60 14.33
C LEU A 12 2.32 18.15 15.72
N LEU A 13 1.91 17.45 16.79
CA LEU A 13 2.19 17.85 18.17
C LEU A 13 3.68 17.83 18.51
N VAL A 14 4.45 16.93 17.90
CA VAL A 14 5.90 16.77 18.17
C VAL A 14 6.75 17.66 17.26
N SER A 15 6.43 17.75 15.97
CA SER A 15 7.24 18.45 14.98
C SER A 15 6.80 19.89 14.71
N GLY A 16 5.57 20.26 15.10
CA GLY A 16 4.99 21.57 14.78
C GLY A 16 4.58 21.74 13.31
N GLU A 17 4.86 20.75 12.46
CA GLU A 17 4.58 20.78 11.03
C GLU A 17 3.63 19.65 10.62
N TRP A 18 2.79 19.92 9.63
CA TRP A 18 1.96 18.89 9.02
C TRP A 18 2.83 17.96 8.17
N PRO A 19 2.65 16.63 8.26
CA PRO A 19 3.39 15.70 7.44
C PRO A 19 3.08 15.98 5.97
N GLN A 20 4.12 16.41 5.24
CA GLN A 20 4.04 16.68 3.82
C GLN A 20 3.77 15.36 3.08
N GLN A 21 2.62 15.29 2.43
CA GLN A 21 2.14 14.11 1.75
C GLN A 21 2.03 14.38 0.26
N TRP A 22 2.80 13.62 -0.52
CA TRP A 22 2.72 13.66 -1.98
C TRP A 22 1.50 12.88 -2.45
N VAL A 23 0.41 13.60 -2.69
CA VAL A 23 -0.84 13.04 -3.22
C VAL A 23 -0.85 13.20 -4.75
N PRO A 24 -1.22 12.15 -5.51
CA PRO A 24 -1.38 12.27 -6.96
C PRO A 24 -2.42 13.35 -7.31
N SER A 25 -2.14 14.14 -8.35
CA SER A 25 -3.02 15.24 -8.78
C SER A 25 -4.36 14.80 -9.39
N SER A 26 -4.56 13.48 -9.61
CA SER A 26 -5.76 12.92 -10.25
C SER A 26 -6.63 12.11 -9.26
N PRO A 27 -7.72 12.71 -8.73
CA PRO A 27 -8.62 12.03 -7.78
C PRO A 27 -9.28 10.79 -8.38
N ALA A 28 -9.62 10.83 -9.67
CA ALA A 28 -10.24 9.71 -10.39
C ALA A 28 -9.31 8.48 -10.42
N LEU A 29 -8.02 8.69 -10.66
CA LEU A 29 -7.03 7.61 -10.70
C LEU A 29 -6.81 7.02 -9.31
N MET A 30 -6.80 7.86 -8.26
CA MET A 30 -6.80 7.38 -6.87
C MET A 30 -8.02 6.53 -6.53
N ALA A 31 -9.22 6.95 -6.95
CA ALA A 31 -10.45 6.19 -6.68
C ALA A 31 -10.41 4.81 -7.35
N VAL A 32 -10.04 4.76 -8.63
CA VAL A 32 -9.93 3.50 -9.38
C VAL A 32 -8.83 2.59 -8.80
N ALA A 33 -7.66 3.15 -8.48
CA ALA A 33 -6.57 2.40 -7.85
C ALA A 33 -7.00 1.84 -6.49
N GLY A 34 -7.70 2.64 -5.67
CA GLY A 34 -8.20 2.21 -4.37
C GLY A 34 -9.21 1.05 -4.48
N LEU A 35 -10.14 1.12 -5.45
CA LEU A 35 -11.09 0.05 -5.71
C LEU A 35 -10.41 -1.24 -6.17
N LEU A 36 -9.46 -1.15 -7.12
CA LEU A 36 -8.72 -2.30 -7.62
C LEU A 36 -7.90 -2.97 -6.51
N VAL A 37 -7.21 -2.18 -5.67
CA VAL A 37 -6.43 -2.70 -4.54
C VAL A 37 -7.36 -3.32 -3.49
N GLY A 38 -8.49 -2.69 -3.17
CA GLY A 38 -9.48 -3.21 -2.23
C GLY A 38 -10.06 -4.55 -2.69
N PHE A 39 -10.43 -4.65 -3.97
CA PHE A 39 -10.89 -5.89 -4.58
C PHE A 39 -9.80 -6.98 -4.61
N GLY A 40 -8.56 -6.60 -4.92
CA GLY A 40 -7.43 -7.53 -4.87
C GLY A 40 -7.17 -8.09 -3.46
N ALA A 41 -7.33 -7.27 -2.42
CA ALA A 41 -7.16 -7.69 -1.03
C ALA A 41 -8.27 -8.66 -0.56
N THR A 42 -9.51 -8.45 -0.99
CA THR A 42 -10.59 -9.41 -0.69
C THR A 42 -10.38 -10.73 -1.43
N TYR A 43 -10.00 -10.70 -2.71
CA TYR A 43 -9.68 -11.90 -3.48
C TYR A 43 -8.49 -12.68 -2.89
N GLY A 44 -7.46 -11.97 -2.42
CA GLY A 44 -6.29 -12.54 -1.75
C GLY A 44 -6.52 -12.99 -0.30
N ASN A 45 -7.77 -12.92 0.19
CA ASN A 45 -8.17 -13.23 1.57
C ASN A 45 -7.27 -12.54 2.62
N GLY A 46 -6.89 -11.29 2.36
CA GLY A 46 -6.00 -10.51 3.22
C GLY A 46 -5.34 -9.34 2.48
N CYS A 47 -4.84 -8.38 3.25
CA CYS A 47 -4.09 -7.26 2.71
C CYS A 47 -2.59 -7.57 2.62
N THR A 48 -1.87 -6.79 1.82
CA THR A 48 -0.40 -6.89 1.67
C THR A 48 0.33 -6.80 3.00
N SER A 49 -0.06 -5.85 3.86
CA SER A 49 0.51 -5.67 5.21
C SER A 49 0.20 -6.86 6.14
N GLY A 50 -1.00 -7.45 6.07
CA GLY A 50 -1.37 -8.60 6.90
C GLY A 50 -0.60 -9.86 6.53
N HIS A 51 -0.44 -10.13 5.23
CA HIS A 51 0.40 -11.23 4.76
C HIS A 51 1.88 -10.98 5.06
N GLY A 52 2.36 -9.76 4.81
CA GLY A 52 3.76 -9.38 5.06
C GLY A 52 4.14 -9.41 6.54
N VAL A 53 3.47 -8.62 7.38
CA VAL A 53 3.87 -8.43 8.79
C VAL A 53 3.52 -9.65 9.63
N CYS A 54 2.25 -10.07 9.64
CA CYS A 54 1.81 -11.17 10.51
C CYS A 54 2.04 -12.55 9.88
N GLY A 55 1.84 -12.68 8.57
CA GLY A 55 1.90 -13.97 7.87
C GLY A 55 3.32 -14.50 7.68
N ILE A 56 4.28 -13.65 7.29
CA ILE A 56 5.70 -14.02 7.19
C ILE A 56 6.30 -14.28 8.58
N SER A 57 5.96 -13.46 9.59
CA SER A 57 6.44 -13.67 10.97
C SER A 57 5.99 -15.01 11.57
N ARG A 58 4.89 -15.58 11.08
CA ARG A 58 4.39 -16.92 11.47
C ARG A 58 4.97 -18.06 10.62
N GLY A 59 5.89 -17.76 9.69
CA GLY A 59 6.52 -18.77 8.82
C GLY A 59 5.59 -19.37 7.76
N SER A 60 4.49 -18.70 7.41
CA SER A 60 3.52 -19.25 6.46
C SER A 60 4.03 -19.12 5.02
N MET A 61 4.35 -20.26 4.38
CA MET A 61 4.73 -20.31 2.96
C MET A 61 3.68 -19.70 2.04
N ARG A 62 2.38 -19.91 2.33
CA ARG A 62 1.29 -19.30 1.56
C ARG A 62 1.35 -17.77 1.59
N SER A 63 1.74 -17.21 2.73
CA SER A 63 1.81 -15.77 2.94
C SER A 63 3.04 -15.14 2.30
N ILE A 64 4.16 -15.87 2.28
CA ILE A 64 5.36 -15.49 1.51
C ILE A 64 5.02 -15.41 0.03
N THR A 65 4.38 -16.45 -0.54
CA THR A 65 4.01 -16.46 -1.97
C THR A 65 3.05 -15.30 -2.29
N ALA A 66 2.04 -15.06 -1.46
CA ALA A 66 1.12 -13.93 -1.64
C ALA A 66 1.84 -12.57 -1.58
N THR A 67 2.81 -12.42 -0.68
CA THR A 67 3.57 -11.17 -0.55
C THR A 67 4.48 -10.95 -1.76
N VAL A 68 5.14 -12.00 -2.26
CA VAL A 68 5.97 -11.94 -3.46
C VAL A 68 5.14 -11.59 -4.69
N THR A 69 3.95 -12.17 -4.88
CA THR A 69 3.09 -11.84 -6.02
C THR A 69 2.59 -10.40 -5.96
N PHE A 70 2.19 -9.91 -4.78
CA PHE A 70 1.81 -8.50 -4.62
C PHE A 70 2.96 -7.54 -4.94
N MET A 71 4.18 -7.83 -4.46
CA MET A 71 5.35 -6.99 -4.74
C MET A 71 5.75 -7.05 -6.20
N ALA A 72 5.74 -8.22 -6.84
CA ALA A 72 6.03 -8.36 -8.26
C ALA A 72 5.06 -7.54 -9.12
N ALA A 73 3.76 -7.62 -8.84
CA ALA A 73 2.75 -6.83 -9.54
C ALA A 73 2.97 -5.32 -9.35
N ALA A 74 3.32 -4.88 -8.14
CA ALA A 74 3.64 -3.48 -7.86
C ALA A 74 4.88 -3.00 -8.64
N PHE A 75 5.96 -3.79 -8.67
CA PHE A 75 7.16 -3.48 -9.44
C PHE A 75 6.86 -3.34 -10.93
N VAL A 76 6.12 -4.30 -11.50
CA VAL A 76 5.72 -4.23 -12.92
C VAL A 76 4.87 -2.99 -13.17
N THR A 77 3.89 -2.69 -12.31
CA THR A 77 3.03 -1.52 -12.46
C THR A 77 3.82 -0.21 -12.43
N VAL A 78 4.76 -0.07 -11.49
CA VAL A 78 5.63 1.10 -11.38
C VAL A 78 6.58 1.20 -12.57
N PHE A 79 7.16 0.07 -13.01
CA PHE A 79 8.02 0.03 -14.18
C PHE A 79 7.28 0.52 -15.42
N VAL A 80 6.10 -0.03 -15.70
CA VAL A 80 5.26 0.36 -16.84
C VAL A 80 4.86 1.84 -16.75
N THR A 81 4.33 2.27 -15.60
CA THR A 81 3.82 3.64 -15.46
C THR A 81 4.92 4.69 -15.50
N ARG A 82 6.09 4.43 -14.88
CA ARG A 82 7.19 5.40 -14.84
C ARG A 82 8.13 5.36 -16.04
N HIS A 83 8.31 4.23 -16.69
CA HIS A 83 9.30 4.09 -17.79
C HIS A 83 8.68 3.93 -19.16
N LEU A 84 7.45 3.41 -19.27
CA LEU A 84 6.79 3.23 -20.57
C LEU A 84 5.73 4.30 -20.87
N ILE A 85 5.02 4.79 -19.85
CA ILE A 85 3.91 5.75 -20.01
C ILE A 85 4.32 7.17 -19.62
N GLY A 86 5.09 7.32 -18.55
CA GLY A 86 5.51 8.62 -18.00
C GLY A 86 6.96 9.02 -18.29
N GLY A 87 7.58 8.39 -19.30
CA GLY A 87 8.91 8.74 -19.81
C GLY A 87 8.88 9.96 -20.72
#